data_AF-A0A968WDF3-F1
#
_entry.id   AF-A0A968WDF3-F1
#
_cell.length_a   1.000
_cell.length_b   1.000
_cell.length_c   1.000
_cell.angle_alpha   90.00
_cell.angle_beta   90.00
_cell.angle_gamma   90.00
#
_symmetry.space_group_name_H-M   'P 1'
#
loop_
_entity.id
_entity.type
_entity.pdbx_description
1 polymer ?
#
loop_
_entity_poly.entity_id
_entity_poly.type
_entity_poly.pdbx_seq_one_letter_code
_entity_poly.pdbx_strand_id
1 'polypeptide(L)'
;MAKVERESINFKLPKPLADALRAKAIELNTTATDLVIQGLHHVLGDVPGVENSVDIRLYQIEEEFFRFKESINQDSTNQSSTNPQQETRLTNVEPNLKL
;
A
#
# COMPACT_ATOMS: atom_id res chain seq x y z
N MET A 1 -0.38 15.34 -12.03
CA MET A 1 0.77 14.90 -11.21
C MET A 1 1.60 16.12 -10.93
N ALA A 2 1.60 16.59 -9.68
CA ALA A 2 2.50 17.66 -9.30
C ALA A 2 3.94 17.20 -9.54
N LYS A 3 4.82 18.11 -9.96
CA LYS A 3 6.20 17.77 -10.27
C LYS A 3 6.96 17.59 -8.94
N VAL A 4 6.91 16.38 -8.38
CA VAL A 4 7.62 16.03 -7.14
C VAL A 4 9.13 16.11 -7.42
N GLU A 5 9.86 16.85 -6.58
CA GLU A 5 11.32 16.88 -6.64
C GLU A 5 11.87 15.51 -6.24
N ARG A 6 12.81 14.98 -7.05
CA ARG A 6 13.39 13.65 -6.86
C ARG A 6 14.87 13.78 -6.58
N GLU A 7 15.29 13.26 -5.44
CA GLU A 7 16.69 13.17 -5.07
C GLU A 7 17.24 11.76 -5.38
N SER A 8 18.46 11.70 -5.93
CA SER A 8 19.14 10.43 -6.18
C SER A 8 19.95 10.01 -4.95
N ILE A 9 19.61 8.87 -4.36
CA ILE A 9 20.33 8.29 -3.23
C ILE A 9 21.21 7.15 -3.75
N ASN A 10 22.46 7.05 -3.28
CA ASN A 10 23.37 5.96 -3.66
C ASN A 10 22.96 4.65 -2.98
N PHE A 11 22.08 3.89 -3.63
CA PHE A 11 21.58 2.62 -3.14
C PHE A 11 22.26 1.44 -3.85
N LYS A 12 22.98 0.61 -3.10
CA LYS A 12 23.63 -0.60 -3.62
C LYS A 12 22.84 -1.84 -3.24
N LEU A 13 22.15 -2.40 -4.22
CA LEU A 13 21.43 -3.66 -4.08
C LEU A 13 22.36 -4.86 -4.34
N PRO A 14 22.23 -5.95 -3.56
CA PRO A 14 22.79 -7.24 -3.96
C PRO A 14 22.30 -7.62 -5.35
N LYS A 15 23.18 -8.17 -6.19
CA LYS A 15 22.86 -8.52 -7.59
C LYS A 15 21.60 -9.40 -7.74
N PRO A 16 21.41 -10.48 -6.95
CA PRO A 16 20.21 -11.30 -7.06
C PRO A 16 18.92 -10.52 -6.78
N LEU A 17 18.96 -9.57 -5.85
CA LEU A 17 17.80 -8.75 -5.50
C LEU A 17 17.48 -7.74 -6.60
N ALA A 18 18.49 -7.13 -7.21
CA ALA A 18 18.30 -6.24 -8.36
C ALA A 18 17.71 -6.99 -9.57
N ASP A 19 18.13 -8.23 -9.80
CA ASP A 19 17.63 -9.05 -10.90
C ASP A 19 16.17 -9.47 -10.66
N ALA A 20 15.82 -9.88 -9.44
CA ALA A 20 14.43 -10.17 -9.05
C ALA A 20 13.51 -8.95 -9.17
N LEU A 21 13.98 -7.78 -8.73
CA LEU A 21 13.24 -6.52 -8.84
C LEU A 21 12.95 -6.15 -10.31
N ARG A 22 13.94 -6.28 -11.19
CA ARG A 22 13.76 -6.01 -12.63
C ARG A 22 12.79 -7.00 -13.27
N ALA A 23 12.90 -8.29 -12.94
CA ALA A 23 12.00 -9.30 -13.45
C ALA A 23 10.54 -9.00 -13.05
N LYS A 24 10.31 -8.63 -11.79
CA LYS A 24 8.97 -8.29 -11.31
C LYS A 24 8.43 -7.01 -11.92
N ALA A 25 9.28 -6.02 -12.16
CA ALA A 25 8.88 -4.78 -12.84
C ALA A 25 8.39 -5.06 -14.27
N ILE A 26 9.06 -5.95 -15.00
CA ILE A 26 8.65 -6.38 -16.35
C ILE A 26 7.31 -7.11 -16.31
N GLU A 27 7.14 -8.05 -15.37
CA GLU A 27 5.88 -8.81 -15.20
C GLU A 27 4.68 -7.89 -14.98
N LEU A 28 4.88 -6.81 -14.21
CA LEU A 28 3.84 -5.85 -13.84
C LEU A 28 3.73 -4.64 -14.79
N ASN A 29 4.48 -4.63 -15.91
CA ASN A 29 4.57 -3.49 -16.84
C ASN A 29 4.84 -2.14 -16.13
N THR A 30 5.70 -2.15 -15.11
CA THR A 30 6.06 -0.98 -14.30
C THR A 30 7.58 -0.78 -14.26
N THR A 31 8.06 0.23 -13.55
CA THR A 31 9.50 0.46 -13.37
C THR A 31 10.01 -0.13 -12.05
N ALA A 32 11.27 -0.57 -12.04
CA ALA A 32 11.93 -1.00 -10.80
C ALA A 32 11.95 0.11 -9.74
N THR A 33 11.98 1.38 -10.17
CA THR A 33 11.90 2.55 -9.28
C THR A 33 10.54 2.64 -8.62
N ASP A 34 9.44 2.44 -9.36
CA ASP A 34 8.10 2.47 -8.79
C ASP A 34 7.89 1.34 -7.77
N LEU A 35 8.42 0.15 -8.04
CA LEU A 35 8.42 -0.95 -7.07
C LEU A 35 9.24 -0.65 -5.81
N VAL A 36 10.38 0.05 -5.95
CA VAL A 36 11.16 0.48 -4.78
C VAL A 36 10.39 1.52 -3.98
N ILE A 37 9.75 2.49 -4.64
CA ILE A 37 8.91 3.48 -3.97
C ILE A 37 7.75 2.79 -3.22
N GLN A 38 7.09 1.81 -3.84
CA GLN A 38 6.07 0.97 -3.19
C GLN A 38 6.61 0.27 -1.93
N GLY A 39 7.76 -0.39 -2.04
CA GLY A 39 8.40 -1.05 -0.90
C GLY A 39 8.78 -0.08 0.21
N LEU A 40 9.27 1.12 -0.13
CA LEU A 40 9.57 2.17 0.84
C LEU A 40 8.31 2.67 1.55
N HIS A 41 7.19 2.86 0.84
CA HIS A 41 5.92 3.21 1.46
C HIS A 41 5.41 2.12 2.41
N HIS A 42 5.57 0.85 2.05
CA HIS A 42 5.18 -0.26 2.94
C HIS A 42 5.99 -0.24 4.26
N VAL A 43 7.27 0.13 4.22
CA VAL A 43 8.14 0.19 5.41
C VAL A 43 7.97 1.49 6.21
N LEU A 44 7.80 2.63 5.53
CA LEU A 44 7.78 3.96 6.15
C LEU A 44 6.36 4.48 6.46
N GLY A 45 5.32 3.88 5.87
CA GLY A 45 3.96 4.38 5.91
C GLY A 45 3.74 5.59 4.99
N ASP A 46 2.74 6.40 5.32
CA ASP A 46 2.42 7.61 4.56
C ASP A 46 3.44 8.72 4.84
N VAL A 47 4.07 9.22 3.77
CA VAL A 47 5.06 10.30 3.82
C VAL A 47 4.44 11.58 3.25
N PRO A 48 4.26 12.65 4.05
CA PRO A 48 3.71 13.90 3.57
C PRO A 48 4.50 14.50 2.40
N GLY A 49 3.81 14.92 1.35
CA GLY A 49 4.44 15.53 0.16
C GLY A 49 4.87 14.54 -0.93
N VAL A 50 4.69 13.23 -0.71
CA VAL A 50 4.80 12.21 -1.75
C VAL A 50 3.40 11.86 -2.22
N GLU A 51 2.96 12.38 -3.37
CA GLU A 51 1.72 11.92 -4.01
C GLU A 51 1.88 10.44 -4.36
N ASN A 52 1.17 9.55 -3.66
CA ASN A 52 1.09 8.14 -4.02
C ASN A 52 0.61 8.06 -5.48
N SER A 53 1.35 7.33 -6.34
CA SER A 53 0.78 6.97 -7.64
C SER A 53 -0.52 6.22 -7.40
N VAL A 54 -1.48 6.35 -8.32
CA VAL A 54 -2.79 5.68 -8.20
C VAL A 54 -2.61 4.19 -7.92
N ASP A 55 -1.58 3.57 -8.50
CA ASP A 55 -1.25 2.16 -8.29
C ASP A 55 -0.78 1.86 -6.85
N ILE A 56 0.01 2.75 -6.23
CA ILE A 56 0.41 2.60 -4.82
C ILE A 56 -0.82 2.72 -3.91
N ARG A 57 -1.68 3.69 -4.17
CA ARG A 57 -2.91 3.88 -3.40
C ARG A 57 -3.86 2.70 -3.57
N LEU A 58 -3.97 2.16 -4.78
CA LEU A 58 -4.78 0.98 -5.07
C LEU A 58 -4.25 -0.25 -4.33
N TYR A 59 -2.93 -0.48 -4.34
CA TYR A 59 -2.30 -1.58 -3.62
C TYR A 59 -2.55 -1.49 -2.10
N GLN A 60 -2.41 -0.30 -1.51
CA GLN A 60 -2.75 -0.07 -0.10
C GLN A 60 -4.22 -0.39 0.19
N ILE A 61 -5.14 0.05 -0.67
CA ILE A 61 -6.58 -0.24 -0.53
C ILE A 61 -6.85 -1.74 -0.64
N GLU A 62 -6.18 -2.44 -1.56
CA GLU A 62 -6.30 -3.89 -1.70
C GLU A 62 -5.82 -4.61 -0.43
N GLU A 63 -4.67 -4.22 0.13
CA GLU A 63 -4.13 -4.80 1.37
C GLU A 63 -5.07 -4.57 2.58
N GLU A 64 -5.60 -3.35 2.71
CA GLU A 64 -6.62 -3.01 3.71
C GLU A 64 -7.89 -3.86 3.53
N PHE A 65 -8.33 -4.05 2.28
CA PHE A 65 -9.51 -4.85 1.95
C PHE A 65 -9.30 -6.33 2.28
N PHE A 66 -8.14 -6.91 1.95
CA PHE A 66 -7.82 -8.30 2.30
C PHE A 66 -7.76 -8.49 3.82
N ARG A 67 -7.16 -7.55 4.54
CA ARG A 67 -7.11 -7.59 6.01
C ARG A 67 -8.50 -7.46 6.64
N PHE A 68 -9.36 -6.62 6.07
CA PHE A 68 -10.75 -6.49 6.48
C PHE A 68 -11.55 -7.78 6.26
N LYS A 69 -11.43 -8.38 5.07
CA LYS A 69 -12.06 -9.67 4.76
C LYS A 69 -11.65 -10.75 5.76
N GLU A 70 -10.35 -10.81 6.09
CA GLU A 70 -9.85 -11.74 7.10
C GLU A 70 -10.47 -11.48 8.48
N SER A 71 -10.58 -10.21 8.89
CA SER A 71 -11.24 -9.85 10.17
C SER A 71 -12.72 -10.26 10.23
N ILE A 72 -13.47 -10.13 9.12
CA ILE A 72 -14.88 -10.59 9.06
C ILE A 72 -14.97 -12.10 9.17
N ASN A 73 -14.07 -12.84 8.51
CA ASN A 73 -14.07 -14.30 8.57
C ASN A 73 -13.73 -14.80 9.98
N GLN A 74 -12.83 -14.13 10.68
CA GLN A 74 -12.51 -14.44 12.08
C GLN A 74 -13.68 -14.13 13.02
N ASP A 75 -14.37 -13.00 12.83
CA ASP A 75 -15.57 -12.64 13.60
C ASP A 75 -16.75 -13.59 13.31
N SER A 76 -16.84 -14.17 12.11
CA SER A 76 -17.92 -15.11 11.75
C SER A 76 -17.79 -16.48 12.42
N THR A 77 -16.62 -16.83 12.97
CA THR A 77 -16.44 -18.06 13.79
C THR A 77 -16.81 -17.88 15.26
N ASN A 78 -16.96 -16.63 15.72
CA ASN A 78 -17.41 -16.29 17.07
C ASN A 78 -18.77 -15.60 16.98
N GLN A 79 -19.84 -16.41 16.97
CA GLN A 79 -21.22 -15.96 16.81
C GLN A 79 -21.59 -14.72 17.65
N SER A 80 -22.35 -13.84 16.98
CA SER A 80 -23.37 -12.93 17.51
C SER A 80 -22.95 -11.48 17.81
N SER A 81 -23.91 -10.61 17.49
CA SER A 81 -24.05 -9.19 17.79
C SER A 81 -23.34 -8.19 16.87
N THR A 82 -24.19 -7.45 16.14
CA THR A 82 -23.92 -6.14 15.53
C THR A 82 -23.15 -5.27 16.51
N ASN A 83 -21.85 -5.08 16.24
CA ASN A 83 -20.94 -4.43 17.18
C ASN A 83 -20.67 -2.98 16.72
N PRO A 84 -21.02 -1.93 17.50
CA PRO A 84 -20.81 -0.51 17.14
C PRO A 84 -19.33 -0.12 16.91
N GLN A 85 -18.39 -1.04 17.21
CA GLN A 85 -16.99 -0.92 16.84
C GLN A 85 -16.74 -0.99 15.33
N GLN A 86 -17.61 -1.63 14.55
CA GLN A 86 -17.51 -1.64 13.09
C GLN A 86 -17.83 -0.26 12.49
N GLU A 87 -18.85 0.44 13.03
CA GLU A 87 -19.19 1.81 12.62
C GLU A 87 -18.08 2.81 12.95
N THR A 88 -17.44 2.66 14.12
CA THR A 88 -16.32 3.52 14.55
C THR A 88 -15.07 3.32 13.68
N ARG A 89 -14.90 2.14 13.06
CA ARG A 89 -13.79 1.85 12.15
C ARG A 89 -14.03 2.38 10.73
N LEU A 90 -15.29 2.43 10.28
CA LEU A 90 -15.67 3.08 9.02
C LEU A 90 -15.34 4.58 9.02
N THR A 91 -15.52 5.25 10.15
CA THR A 91 -15.18 6.68 10.32
C THR A 91 -13.69 6.97 10.14
N ASN A 92 -12.81 5.98 10.36
CA ASN A 92 -11.36 6.14 10.20
C ASN A 92 -10.89 5.95 8.74
N VAL A 93 -11.70 5.34 7.88
CA VAL A 93 -11.41 5.22 6.44
C VAL A 93 -12.06 6.33 5.60
N GLU A 94 -13.13 6.97 6.08
CA GLU A 94 -13.73 8.15 5.46
C GLU A 94 -12.77 9.33 5.17
N PRO A 95 -11.83 9.72 6.06
CA PRO A 95 -10.88 10.80 5.74
C PRO A 95 -9.90 10.42 4.62
N ASN A 96 -9.73 9.12 4.34
CA ASN A 96 -8.87 8.60 3.28
C ASN A 96 -9.55 8.55 1.90
N LEU A 97 -10.87 8.85 1.84
CA LEU A 97 -11.70 8.84 0.63
C LEU A 97 -12.03 10.24 0.08
N LYS A 98 -11.57 11.32 0.73
CA LYS A 98 -11.79 12.68 0.21
C LYS A 98 -10.85 12.97 -0.96
N LEU A 99 -11.42 12.86 -2.17
CA LEU A 99 -10.95 13.50 -3.40
C LEU A 99 -10.87 15.03 -3.23
#